data_AF-A0A800ME73-F1
#
_entry.id   AF-A0A800ME73-F1
#
_cell.length_a   1.000
_cell.length_b   1.000
_cell.length_c   1.000
_cell.angle_alpha   90.00
_cell.angle_beta   90.00
_cell.angle_gamma   90.00
#
_symmetry.space_group_name_H-M   'P 1'
#
loop_
_entity.id
_entity.type
_entity.pdbx_description
1 polymer ?
#
loop_
_entity_poly.entity_id
_entity_poly.type
_entity_poly.pdbx_seq_one_letter_code
_entity_poly.pdbx_strand_id
1 'polypeptide(L)'
;MVFSSIFVLMALSLAGGQADQSHSISAGRALSIEHDSLLFVLVHGSDWHPFGERLFGEVWQGKVFGEEMKGVLADVDILQAREGAARAAADARNEGWVKKGSGLQTYPAVLAYSAEGVLIGSCQGRDLPKDLAAAQEVLITFGETCAQWKELTQAISQAKAVDDKAAELKGIVARTALGLERSATLLEDIKRLDPSDEAGNYARLSFPKWTTLVKQATDQAKAGKGDEAEQRLKGMLANVAYTPEQRCVIHLALGSAYRRWEGHAEQAGVHFRSAGKEDPTSICGVAGTRLYLSLYGGPSLSLGWSKRHPVKAGTYWVIEDAPQDLEPGSYRLRLNRTTGKKLIITGAQLLSDGKVLIDLVQAATLTKASPTVEFIFAVPEALTHASLRVLLNGGDTGTGTMSWMK
;
A
#
# COMPACT_ATOMS: atom_id res chain seq x y z
N MET A 1 20.72 16.01 57.17
CA MET A 1 21.24 16.62 55.93
C MET A 1 20.35 16.08 54.81
N VAL A 2 19.14 16.60 54.61
CA VAL A 2 18.79 17.84 53.89
C VAL A 2 19.48 17.92 52.53
N PHE A 3 18.79 17.46 51.49
CA PHE A 3 18.54 18.24 50.28
C PHE A 3 17.21 17.80 49.68
N SER A 4 16.17 18.60 49.93
CA SER A 4 14.94 18.64 49.15
C SER A 4 15.27 19.13 47.75
N SER A 5 15.04 18.32 46.73
CA SER A 5 14.93 18.79 45.35
C SER A 5 13.47 18.82 44.97
N ILE A 6 12.88 19.99 45.17
CA ILE A 6 11.57 20.39 44.66
C ILE A 6 11.65 20.32 43.13
N PHE A 7 10.98 19.33 42.53
CA PHE A 7 10.66 19.38 41.10
C PHE A 7 9.59 20.47 40.93
N VAL A 8 10.02 21.63 40.46
CA VAL A 8 9.13 22.65 39.92
C VAL A 8 8.55 22.07 38.63
N LEU A 9 7.33 21.53 38.70
CA LEU A 9 6.46 21.43 37.53
C LEU A 9 6.17 22.87 37.07
N MET A 10 7.00 23.41 36.17
CA MET A 10 6.56 24.49 35.30
C MET A 10 5.57 23.86 34.32
N ALA A 11 4.28 23.92 34.67
CA ALA A 11 3.23 23.94 33.69
C ALA A 11 3.44 25.20 32.84
N LEU A 12 4.16 25.07 31.72
CA LEU A 12 4.10 26.03 30.64
C LEU A 12 2.65 26.02 30.14
N SER A 13 1.84 26.91 30.69
CA SER A 13 0.61 27.37 30.05
C SER A 13 1.05 27.98 28.72
N LEU A 14 1.02 27.16 27.66
CA LEU A 14 1.13 27.64 26.29
C LEU A 14 0.14 28.79 26.13
N ALA A 15 0.66 29.90 25.60
CA ALA A 15 -0.06 31.12 25.35
C ALA A 15 -1.38 30.83 24.63
N GLY A 16 -2.49 30.96 25.36
CA GLY A 16 -3.79 31.24 24.77
C GLY A 16 -3.77 32.67 24.23
N GLY A 17 -3.13 32.87 23.08
CA GLY A 17 -3.01 34.16 22.39
C GLY A 17 -3.66 34.08 21.02
N GLN A 18 -4.84 34.70 20.89
CA GLN A 18 -5.56 35.00 19.64
C GLN A 18 -5.68 33.84 18.63
N ALA A 19 -6.45 32.82 18.98
CA ALA A 19 -7.14 32.02 17.99
C ALA A 19 -8.22 32.89 17.33
N ASP A 20 -7.97 33.45 16.15
CA ASP A 20 -9.06 33.90 15.28
C ASP A 20 -8.70 34.10 13.80
N GLN A 21 -7.43 34.18 13.38
CA GLN A 21 -7.10 34.27 11.94
C GLN A 21 -5.79 33.56 11.59
N SER A 22 -5.83 32.77 10.52
CA SER A 22 -4.65 32.22 9.86
C SER A 22 -3.69 33.34 9.45
N HIS A 23 -2.40 33.18 9.74
CA HIS A 23 -1.39 34.19 9.46
C HIS A 23 -1.02 34.26 7.97
N SER A 24 -0.41 35.37 7.53
CA SER A 24 0.35 35.36 6.28
C SER A 24 1.51 34.37 6.38
N ILE A 25 2.00 33.86 5.26
CA ILE A 25 3.11 32.91 5.27
C ILE A 25 4.39 33.50 5.90
N SER A 26 4.66 34.79 5.68
CA SER A 26 5.81 35.49 6.25
C SER A 26 5.69 35.64 7.77
N ALA A 27 4.52 36.06 8.27
CA ALA A 27 4.27 36.19 9.71
C ALA A 27 4.24 34.83 10.41
N GLY A 28 3.60 33.83 9.79
CA GLY A 28 3.53 32.48 10.34
C GLY A 28 4.91 31.84 10.48
N ARG A 29 5.82 32.05 9.52
CA ARG A 29 7.22 31.62 9.63
C ARG A 29 7.95 32.31 10.77
N ALA A 30 7.80 33.62 10.92
CA ALA A 30 8.44 34.36 11.99
C ALA A 30 7.99 33.85 13.37
N LEU A 31 6.68 33.65 13.56
CA LEU A 31 6.11 33.10 14.80
C LEU A 31 6.56 31.65 15.07
N SER A 32 6.62 30.82 14.03
CA SER A 32 7.09 29.45 14.13
C SER A 32 8.55 29.39 14.60
N ILE A 33 9.42 30.29 14.11
CA ILE A 33 10.81 30.42 14.58
C ILE A 33 10.85 30.93 16.02
N GLU A 34 10.12 32.01 16.32
CA GLU A 34 10.12 32.65 17.64
C GLU A 34 9.70 31.68 18.76
N HIS A 35 8.69 30.86 18.49
CA HIS A 35 8.12 29.94 19.46
C HIS A 35 8.66 28.51 19.33
N ASP A 36 9.66 28.27 18.49
CA ASP A 36 10.11 26.92 18.12
C ASP A 36 8.89 26.00 17.89
N SER A 37 7.99 26.37 16.98
CA SER A 37 6.71 25.70 16.80
C SER A 37 6.56 25.19 15.38
N LEU A 38 5.76 24.14 15.20
CA LEU A 38 5.41 23.65 13.88
C LEU A 38 4.64 24.73 13.11
N LEU A 39 4.93 24.87 11.82
CA LEU A 39 4.16 25.74 10.91
C LEU A 39 3.32 24.87 9.99
N PHE A 40 2.00 25.04 10.03
CA PHE A 40 1.08 24.44 9.08
C PHE A 40 0.61 25.49 8.08
N VAL A 41 0.73 25.19 6.80
CA VAL A 41 0.38 26.11 5.70
C VAL A 41 -0.72 25.48 4.86
N LEU A 42 -1.91 26.07 4.87
CA LEU A 42 -2.96 25.74 3.91
C LEU A 42 -2.71 26.49 2.61
N VAL A 43 -2.50 25.75 1.52
CA VAL A 43 -2.46 26.33 0.17
C VAL A 43 -3.80 26.04 -0.52
N HIS A 44 -4.54 27.09 -0.87
CA HIS A 44 -5.84 27.00 -1.51
C HIS A 44 -5.97 28.01 -2.67
N GLY A 45 -7.14 28.03 -3.31
CA GLY A 45 -7.46 28.97 -4.37
C GLY A 45 -8.90 29.44 -4.23
N SER A 46 -9.08 30.62 -3.65
CA SER A 46 -10.39 31.14 -3.24
C SER A 46 -11.35 31.40 -4.41
N ASP A 47 -10.83 31.73 -5.61
CA ASP A 47 -11.62 32.08 -6.79
C ASP A 47 -11.87 30.92 -7.78
N TRP A 48 -11.20 29.77 -7.62
CA TRP A 48 -11.34 28.64 -8.55
C TRP A 48 -11.43 27.25 -7.91
N HIS A 49 -11.23 27.11 -6.59
CA HIS A 49 -11.30 25.81 -5.92
C HIS A 49 -12.33 25.81 -4.77
N PRO A 50 -13.63 25.56 -5.06
CA PRO A 50 -14.72 25.67 -4.08
C PRO A 50 -14.51 24.86 -2.81
N PHE A 51 -14.00 23.62 -2.92
CA PHE A 51 -13.71 22.80 -1.75
C PHE A 51 -12.57 23.38 -0.90
N GLY A 52 -11.58 24.01 -1.52
CA GLY A 52 -10.44 24.60 -0.80
C GLY A 52 -10.86 25.84 -0.04
N GLU A 53 -11.74 26.65 -0.62
CA GLU A 53 -12.32 27.82 0.05
C GLU A 53 -13.21 27.44 1.23
N ARG A 54 -14.03 26.39 1.06
CA ARG A 54 -14.82 25.86 2.18
C ARG A 54 -13.93 25.28 3.29
N LEU A 55 -12.87 24.55 2.92
CA LEU A 55 -11.90 24.04 3.88
C LEU A 55 -11.23 25.19 4.65
N PHE A 56 -10.88 26.29 3.97
CA PHE A 56 -10.33 27.47 4.63
C PHE A 56 -11.33 28.12 5.60
N GLY A 57 -12.52 28.48 5.13
CA GLY A 57 -13.48 29.24 5.94
C GLY A 57 -14.16 28.41 7.05
N GLU A 58 -14.54 27.17 6.76
CA GLU A 58 -15.33 26.33 7.69
C GLU A 58 -14.46 25.51 8.64
N VAL A 59 -13.26 25.10 8.22
CA VAL A 59 -12.36 24.24 9.02
C VAL A 59 -11.13 25.01 9.48
N TRP A 60 -10.32 25.56 8.58
CA TRP A 60 -9.02 26.16 8.89
C TRP A 60 -9.12 27.39 9.80
N GLN A 61 -10.11 28.24 9.56
CA GLN A 61 -10.45 29.38 10.43
C GLN A 61 -11.35 28.99 11.61
N GLY A 62 -11.77 27.73 11.69
CA GLY A 62 -12.62 27.23 12.76
C GLY A 62 -11.87 27.16 14.09
N LYS A 63 -12.48 27.70 15.14
CA LYS A 63 -11.91 27.72 16.49
C LYS A 63 -11.47 26.33 16.99
N VAL A 64 -12.33 25.33 16.82
CA VAL A 64 -12.05 23.94 17.24
C VAL A 64 -10.80 23.40 16.55
N PHE A 65 -10.67 23.62 15.25
CA PHE A 65 -9.49 23.18 14.50
C PHE A 65 -8.22 23.89 14.96
N GLY A 66 -8.29 25.21 15.19
CA GLY A 66 -7.16 25.99 15.71
C GLY A 66 -6.72 25.57 17.12
N GLU A 67 -7.64 25.16 17.99
CA GLU A 67 -7.33 24.67 19.34
C GLU A 67 -6.68 23.28 19.32
N GLU A 68 -7.10 22.41 18.40
CA GLU A 68 -6.55 21.04 18.25
C GLU A 68 -5.20 21.04 17.51
N MET A 69 -5.02 21.94 16.55
CA MET A 69 -3.77 22.06 15.80
C MET A 69 -2.71 22.77 16.64
N LYS A 70 -1.86 21.98 17.32
CA LYS A 70 -0.75 22.46 18.16
C LYS A 70 0.43 23.01 17.33
N GLY A 71 0.20 24.14 16.66
CA GLY A 71 1.22 24.86 15.88
C GLY A 71 0.72 26.18 15.32
N VAL A 72 1.57 26.86 14.56
CA VAL A 72 1.24 28.11 13.89
C VAL A 72 0.49 27.79 12.59
N LEU A 73 -0.69 28.39 12.41
CA LEU A 73 -1.47 28.26 11.18
C LEU A 73 -1.22 29.46 10.26
N ALA A 74 -0.87 29.18 9.01
CA ALA A 74 -0.79 30.15 7.94
C ALA A 74 -1.51 29.66 6.70
N ASP A 75 -1.80 30.56 5.78
CA ASP A 75 -2.38 30.20 4.48
C ASP A 75 -1.70 30.94 3.33
N VAL A 76 -1.83 30.36 2.15
CA VAL A 76 -1.40 30.89 0.87
C VAL A 76 -2.55 30.73 -0.12
N ASP A 77 -3.17 31.84 -0.49
CA ASP A 77 -4.26 31.86 -1.46
C ASP A 77 -3.72 32.13 -2.88
N ILE A 78 -3.84 31.14 -3.77
CA ILE A 78 -3.38 31.22 -5.15
C ILE A 78 -4.56 31.58 -6.04
N LEU A 79 -4.65 32.84 -6.47
CA LEU A 79 -5.72 33.28 -7.36
C LEU A 79 -5.51 32.86 -8.83
N GLN A 80 -6.60 32.59 -9.55
CA GLN A 80 -6.59 32.43 -11.01
C GLN A 80 -6.65 33.79 -11.73
N ALA A 81 -7.25 34.79 -11.10
CA ALA A 81 -7.25 36.17 -11.59
C ALA A 81 -5.82 36.65 -11.91
N ARG A 82 -5.63 37.21 -13.11
CA ARG A 82 -4.29 37.62 -13.60
C ARG A 82 -3.84 38.96 -13.02
N GLU A 83 -4.77 39.88 -12.77
CA GLU A 83 -4.49 41.27 -12.37
C GLU A 83 -5.63 41.82 -11.49
N GLY A 84 -5.39 42.95 -10.83
CA GLY A 84 -6.39 43.68 -10.03
C GLY A 84 -6.04 43.79 -8.55
N ALA A 85 -6.85 44.54 -7.80
CA ALA A 85 -6.61 44.83 -6.39
C ALA A 85 -6.58 43.57 -5.50
N ALA A 86 -7.47 42.61 -5.76
CA ALA A 86 -7.50 41.33 -5.05
C ALA A 86 -6.22 40.51 -5.28
N ARG A 87 -5.70 40.51 -6.51
CA ARG A 87 -4.45 39.84 -6.85
C ARG A 87 -3.25 40.49 -6.17
N ALA A 88 -3.16 41.82 -6.20
CA ALA A 88 -2.10 42.54 -5.52
C ALA A 88 -2.11 42.30 -4.01
N ALA A 89 -3.29 42.24 -3.38
CA ALA A 89 -3.42 41.93 -1.96
C ALA A 89 -3.00 40.48 -1.65
N ALA A 90 -3.43 39.50 -2.45
CA ALA A 90 -3.02 38.11 -2.30
C ALA A 90 -1.51 37.92 -2.49
N ASP A 91 -0.91 38.55 -3.52
CA ASP A 91 0.53 38.49 -3.77
C ASP A 91 1.34 39.11 -2.62
N ALA A 92 0.90 40.26 -2.09
CA ALA A 92 1.54 40.89 -0.93
C ALA A 92 1.43 40.01 0.32
N ARG A 93 0.28 39.38 0.55
CA ARG A 93 0.08 38.47 1.69
C ARG A 93 0.89 37.17 1.55
N ASN A 94 1.08 36.70 0.31
CA ASN A 94 1.85 35.51 -0.01
C ASN A 94 3.37 35.80 -0.12
N GLU A 95 3.83 36.98 0.25
CA GLU A 95 5.25 37.34 0.18
C GLU A 95 6.13 36.32 0.92
N GLY A 96 7.16 35.82 0.24
CA GLY A 96 8.05 34.76 0.76
C GLY A 96 7.57 33.34 0.46
N TRP A 97 6.39 33.14 -0.12
CA TRP A 97 5.98 31.85 -0.67
C TRP A 97 6.74 31.50 -1.94
N VAL A 98 7.30 30.28 -2.00
CA VAL A 98 7.96 29.76 -3.19
C VAL A 98 7.39 28.38 -3.49
N LYS A 99 6.67 28.25 -4.61
CA LYS A 99 6.07 26.96 -5.01
C LYS A 99 7.11 25.88 -5.29
N LYS A 100 8.24 26.26 -5.91
CA LYS A 100 9.29 25.29 -6.25
C LYS A 100 10.00 24.86 -4.96
N GLY A 101 9.89 23.58 -4.61
CA GLY A 101 10.52 23.02 -3.42
C GLY A 101 9.69 23.08 -2.15
N SER A 102 8.46 23.63 -2.18
CA SER A 102 7.56 23.61 -1.01
C SER A 102 6.91 22.25 -0.74
N GLY A 103 7.04 21.28 -1.66
CA GLY A 103 6.33 20.01 -1.58
C GLY A 103 4.89 20.05 -2.13
N LEU A 104 4.41 21.21 -2.57
CA LEU A 104 3.09 21.35 -3.17
C LEU A 104 2.99 20.67 -4.55
N GLN A 105 2.04 19.74 -4.68
CA GLN A 105 1.73 19.02 -5.93
C GLN A 105 0.31 19.31 -6.43
N THR A 106 -0.67 19.42 -5.51
CA THR A 106 -2.09 19.60 -5.84
C THR A 106 -2.78 20.54 -4.86
N TYR A 107 -3.99 21.00 -5.19
CA TYR A 107 -4.78 21.89 -4.34
C TYR A 107 -6.12 21.25 -3.94
N PRO A 108 -6.68 21.60 -2.75
CA PRO A 108 -5.98 22.25 -1.66
C PRO A 108 -4.88 21.33 -1.08
N ALA A 109 -3.98 21.90 -0.30
CA ALA A 109 -2.94 21.15 0.39
C ALA A 109 -2.64 21.77 1.75
N VAL A 110 -2.38 20.94 2.75
CA VAL A 110 -1.81 21.36 4.03
C VAL A 110 -0.39 20.83 4.12
N LEU A 111 0.56 21.74 4.31
CA LEU A 111 1.99 21.45 4.38
C LEU A 111 2.49 21.76 5.79
N ALA A 112 3.24 20.86 6.40
CA ALA A 112 3.83 21.06 7.73
C ALA A 112 5.33 21.29 7.62
N TYR A 113 5.83 22.32 8.29
CA TYR A 113 7.25 22.67 8.36
C TYR A 113 7.73 22.73 9.82
N SER A 114 9.01 22.41 10.02
CA SER A 114 9.70 22.71 11.28
C SER A 114 9.97 24.22 11.41
N ALA A 115 10.38 24.66 12.59
CA ALA A 115 10.78 26.05 12.83
C ALA A 115 11.94 26.50 11.91
N GLU A 116 12.83 25.58 11.53
CA GLU A 116 13.93 25.83 10.58
C GLU A 116 13.47 25.85 9.11
N GLY A 117 12.17 25.66 8.85
CA GLY A 117 11.60 25.64 7.51
C GLY A 117 11.80 24.33 6.74
N VAL A 118 12.15 23.24 7.43
CA VAL A 118 12.24 21.90 6.80
C VAL A 118 10.83 21.34 6.62
N LEU A 119 10.51 20.87 5.42
CA LEU A 119 9.25 20.19 5.16
C LEU A 119 9.20 18.86 5.95
N ILE A 120 8.20 18.72 6.80
CA ILE A 120 7.92 17.52 7.60
C ILE A 120 6.99 16.58 6.85
N GLY A 121 5.94 17.12 6.23
CA GLY A 121 4.92 16.32 5.57
C GLY A 121 3.89 17.15 4.83
N SER A 122 3.02 16.46 4.09
CA SER A 122 1.93 17.09 3.34
C SER A 122 0.69 16.22 3.32
N CYS A 123 -0.49 16.84 3.43
CA CYS A 123 -1.77 16.23 3.10
C CYS A 123 -2.34 16.96 1.87
N GLN A 124 -2.47 16.27 0.72
CA GLN A 124 -2.83 16.92 -0.54
C GLN A 124 -3.57 15.99 -1.51
N GLY A 125 -4.44 16.57 -2.34
CA GLY A 125 -5.05 15.87 -3.46
C GLY A 125 -5.99 14.76 -3.02
N ARG A 126 -5.64 13.50 -3.32
CA ARG A 126 -6.47 12.34 -2.95
C ARG A 126 -6.45 12.01 -1.46
N ASP A 127 -5.43 12.50 -0.76
CA ASP A 127 -5.24 12.23 0.68
C ASP A 127 -6.13 13.14 1.54
N LEU A 128 -6.74 14.17 0.94
CA LEU A 128 -7.76 15.01 1.55
C LEU A 128 -9.16 14.52 1.13
N PRO A 129 -9.97 13.97 2.07
CA PRO A 129 -11.37 13.68 1.81
C PRO A 129 -12.12 14.92 1.32
N LYS A 130 -13.10 14.73 0.43
CA LYS A 130 -13.95 15.84 -0.07
C LYS A 130 -15.08 16.22 0.90
N ASP A 131 -15.31 15.39 1.90
CA ASP A 131 -16.19 15.70 3.03
C ASP A 131 -15.41 16.50 4.07
N LEU A 132 -15.97 17.61 4.56
CA LEU A 132 -15.24 18.53 5.44
C LEU A 132 -14.97 17.94 6.82
N ALA A 133 -15.91 17.17 7.38
CA ALA A 133 -15.72 16.57 8.70
C ALA A 133 -14.60 15.51 8.62
N ALA A 134 -14.64 14.65 7.60
CA ALA A 134 -13.56 13.69 7.36
C ALA A 134 -12.21 14.39 7.05
N ALA A 135 -12.22 15.51 6.32
CA ALA A 135 -11.00 16.28 6.07
C ALA A 135 -10.43 16.88 7.36
N GLN A 136 -11.28 17.42 8.23
CA GLN A 136 -10.87 17.95 9.54
C GLN A 136 -10.22 16.85 10.39
N GLU A 137 -10.82 15.67 10.49
CA GLU A 137 -10.27 14.53 11.23
C GLU A 137 -8.89 14.10 10.70
N VAL A 138 -8.75 14.03 9.38
CA VAL A 138 -7.46 13.72 8.73
C VAL A 138 -6.42 14.78 9.04
N LEU A 139 -6.78 16.06 9.00
CA LEU A 139 -5.85 17.15 9.28
C LEU A 139 -5.43 17.23 10.75
N ILE A 140 -6.34 16.96 11.69
CA ILE A 140 -6.00 16.86 13.11
C ILE A 140 -5.03 15.69 13.35
N THR A 141 -5.32 14.51 12.79
CA THR A 141 -4.43 13.34 12.87
C THR A 141 -3.05 13.65 12.27
N PHE A 142 -3.01 14.38 11.16
CA PHE A 142 -1.77 14.83 10.54
C PHE A 142 -1.00 15.80 11.45
N GLY A 143 -1.69 16.72 12.12
CA GLY A 143 -1.12 17.61 13.13
C GLY A 143 -0.49 16.86 14.31
N GLU A 144 -1.20 15.88 14.87
CA GLU A 144 -0.71 14.99 15.94
C GLU A 144 0.54 14.22 15.50
N THR A 145 0.54 13.69 14.27
CA THR A 145 1.68 12.97 13.70
C THR A 145 2.90 13.90 13.57
N CYS A 146 2.70 15.16 13.17
CA CYS A 146 3.77 16.16 13.11
C CYS A 146 4.28 16.56 14.50
N ALA A 147 3.41 16.62 15.51
CA ALA A 147 3.82 16.85 16.90
C ALA A 147 4.72 15.71 17.42
N GLN A 148 4.33 14.45 17.18
CA GLN A 148 5.17 13.29 17.49
C GLN A 148 6.51 13.32 16.75
N TRP A 149 6.53 13.78 15.49
CA TRP A 149 7.77 13.97 14.75
C TRP A 149 8.70 14.97 15.44
N LYS A 150 8.16 16.07 15.98
CA LYS A 150 8.95 17.08 16.71
C LYS A 150 9.55 16.47 17.98
N GLU A 151 8.74 15.78 18.78
CA GLU A 151 9.18 15.11 20.01
C GLU A 151 10.30 14.09 19.73
N LEU A 152 10.11 13.25 18.71
CA LEU A 152 11.13 12.27 18.30
C LEU A 152 12.40 12.95 17.80
N THR A 153 12.30 14.06 17.08
CA THR A 153 13.48 14.81 16.61
C THR A 153 14.26 15.40 17.78
N GLN A 154 13.58 15.89 18.82
CA GLN A 154 14.22 16.33 20.05
C GLN A 154 14.90 15.16 20.79
N ALA A 155 14.20 14.03 20.93
CA ALA A 155 14.75 12.84 21.58
C ALA A 155 15.97 12.27 20.84
N ILE A 156 15.95 12.23 19.50
CA ILE A 156 17.10 11.85 18.66
C ILE A 156 18.28 12.79 18.90
N SER A 157 18.03 14.10 18.97
CA SER A 157 19.08 15.09 19.20
C SER A 157 19.71 14.95 20.59
N GLN A 158 18.90 14.66 21.61
CA GLN A 158 19.37 14.38 22.97
C GLN A 158 20.20 13.10 23.03
N ALA A 159 19.73 12.01 22.42
CA ALA A 159 20.47 10.74 22.34
C ALA A 159 21.84 10.94 21.66
N LYS A 160 21.86 11.69 20.56
CA LYS A 160 23.09 12.03 19.85
C LYS A 160 24.07 12.86 20.70
N ALA A 161 23.56 13.79 21.52
CA ALA A 161 24.40 14.62 22.39
C ALA A 161 25.12 13.81 23.49
N VAL A 162 24.57 12.67 23.89
CA VAL A 162 25.15 11.76 24.90
C VAL A 162 25.78 10.49 24.29
N ASP A 163 25.93 10.44 22.97
CA ASP A 163 26.42 9.27 22.19
C ASP A 163 25.65 7.95 22.46
N ASP A 164 24.36 8.04 22.79
CA ASP A 164 23.48 6.87 22.92
C ASP A 164 22.96 6.45 21.54
N LYS A 165 23.76 5.65 20.84
CA LYS A 165 23.47 5.16 19.48
C LYS A 165 22.20 4.30 19.41
N ALA A 166 21.89 3.55 20.47
CA ALA A 166 20.72 2.68 20.49
C ALA A 166 19.43 3.50 20.58
N ALA A 167 19.40 4.50 21.46
CA ALA A 167 18.28 5.45 21.55
C ALA A 167 18.16 6.30 20.27
N GLU A 168 19.28 6.76 19.71
CA GLU A 168 19.30 7.51 18.44
C GLU A 168 18.66 6.69 17.31
N LEU A 169 19.09 5.43 17.13
CA LEU A 169 18.55 4.55 16.11
C LEU A 169 17.06 4.26 16.33
N LYS A 170 16.67 3.95 17.56
CA LYS A 170 15.26 3.70 17.92
C LYS A 170 14.39 4.90 17.58
N GLY A 171 14.86 6.11 17.90
CA GLY A 171 14.17 7.36 17.56
C GLY A 171 14.04 7.56 16.05
N ILE A 172 15.11 7.34 15.28
CA ILE A 172 15.09 7.46 13.82
C ILE A 172 14.10 6.47 13.18
N VAL A 173 14.09 5.21 13.65
CA VAL A 173 13.16 4.19 13.17
C VAL A 173 11.71 4.56 13.50
N ALA A 174 11.44 4.97 14.75
CA ALA A 174 10.11 5.42 15.16
C ALA A 174 9.63 6.63 14.34
N ARG A 175 10.51 7.62 14.11
CA ARG A 175 10.19 8.80 13.31
C ARG A 175 9.87 8.45 11.86
N THR A 176 10.58 7.48 11.30
CA THR A 176 10.34 7.01 9.93
C THR A 176 9.01 6.25 9.81
N ALA A 177 8.58 5.56 10.87
CA ALA A 177 7.32 4.85 10.90
C ALA A 177 6.08 5.76 10.89
N LEU A 178 6.24 7.07 11.16
CA LEU A 178 5.17 8.06 11.09
C LEU A 178 4.63 8.31 9.66
N GLY A 179 5.29 7.80 8.62
CA GLY A 179 4.84 7.96 7.23
C GLY A 179 4.99 9.38 6.67
N LEU A 180 5.77 10.22 7.35
CA LEU A 180 6.12 11.58 6.95
C LEU A 180 7.31 11.64 5.98
N GLU A 181 7.70 12.83 5.55
CA GLU A 181 8.86 13.01 4.66
C GLU A 181 10.15 12.48 5.29
N ARG A 182 10.94 11.76 4.50
CA ARG A 182 12.17 11.13 4.97
C ARG A 182 13.33 12.13 4.88
N SER A 183 14.20 12.12 5.89
CA SER A 183 15.49 12.82 5.79
C SER A 183 16.31 12.28 4.62
N ALA A 184 16.97 13.17 3.89
CA ALA A 184 17.89 12.79 2.81
C ALA A 184 19.05 11.89 3.30
N THR A 185 19.47 12.06 4.57
CA THR A 185 20.57 11.31 5.19
C THR A 185 20.13 10.03 5.89
N LEU A 186 18.83 9.70 5.88
CA LEU A 186 18.25 8.62 6.70
C LEU A 186 19.02 7.30 6.60
N LEU A 187 19.34 6.86 5.38
CA LEU A 187 20.02 5.59 5.17
C LEU A 187 21.49 5.62 5.63
N GLU A 188 22.14 6.77 5.52
CA GLU A 188 23.52 6.98 5.99
C GLU A 188 23.57 6.97 7.52
N ASP A 189 22.60 7.65 8.16
CA ASP A 189 22.46 7.68 9.62
C ASP A 189 22.21 6.28 10.19
N ILE A 190 21.30 5.51 9.60
CA ILE A 190 21.03 4.14 10.04
C ILE A 190 22.28 3.27 9.87
N LYS A 191 22.96 3.33 8.72
CA LYS A 191 24.16 2.53 8.47
C LYS A 191 25.32 2.87 9.41
N ARG A 192 25.42 4.13 9.84
CA ARG A 192 26.40 4.56 10.85
C ARG A 192 26.08 3.98 12.23
N LEU A 193 24.80 3.92 12.59
CA LEU A 193 24.34 3.51 13.92
C LEU A 193 24.24 1.99 14.07
N ASP A 194 23.89 1.27 13.01
CA ASP A 194 23.82 -0.18 12.93
C ASP A 194 24.50 -0.68 11.63
N PRO A 195 25.85 -0.77 11.62
CA PRO A 195 26.58 -1.23 10.43
C PRO A 195 26.30 -2.69 10.04
N SER A 196 25.93 -3.52 11.02
CA SER A 196 25.58 -4.93 10.85
C SER A 196 24.15 -5.13 10.33
N ASP A 197 23.28 -4.14 10.52
CA ASP A 197 21.86 -4.19 10.20
C ASP A 197 21.15 -5.42 10.82
N GLU A 198 21.47 -5.76 12.08
CA GLU A 198 20.95 -6.97 12.74
C GLU A 198 19.41 -6.95 12.83
N ALA A 199 18.82 -5.76 13.03
CA ALA A 199 17.37 -5.56 13.05
C ALA A 199 16.76 -5.36 11.65
N GLY A 200 17.59 -5.30 10.60
CA GLY A 200 17.23 -5.11 9.21
C GLY A 200 16.52 -3.79 8.89
N ASN A 201 16.80 -2.74 9.67
CA ASN A 201 16.24 -1.41 9.45
C ASN A 201 16.72 -0.81 8.13
N TYR A 202 18.02 -0.92 7.84
CA TYR A 202 18.61 -0.44 6.59
C TYR A 202 18.06 -1.24 5.41
N ALA A 203 18.05 -2.58 5.50
CA ALA A 203 17.51 -3.45 4.47
C ALA A 203 16.06 -3.08 4.12
N ARG A 204 15.18 -2.95 5.12
CA ARG A 204 13.77 -2.57 4.90
C ARG A 204 13.62 -1.21 4.23
N LEU A 205 14.37 -0.19 4.68
CA LEU A 205 14.18 1.18 4.22
C LEU A 205 14.84 1.47 2.87
N SER A 206 15.92 0.77 2.56
CA SER A 206 16.60 0.77 1.28
C SER A 206 15.90 -0.10 0.22
N PHE A 207 14.83 -0.81 0.60
CA PHE A 207 14.15 -1.75 -0.28
C PHE A 207 13.64 -1.03 -1.54
N PRO A 208 14.02 -1.50 -2.74
CA PRO A 208 13.66 -0.83 -3.98
C PRO A 208 12.16 -0.88 -4.23
N LYS A 209 11.63 0.14 -4.93
CA LYS A 209 10.26 0.11 -5.45
C LYS A 209 10.05 -1.16 -6.28
N TRP A 210 8.87 -1.78 -6.15
CA TRP A 210 8.58 -3.07 -6.77
C TRP A 210 8.80 -3.07 -8.29
N THR A 211 8.40 -1.99 -8.98
CA THR A 211 8.59 -1.82 -10.42
C THR A 211 10.08 -1.87 -10.80
N THR A 212 10.93 -1.22 -10.01
CA THR A 212 12.38 -1.20 -10.20
C THR A 212 12.97 -2.59 -9.98
N LEU A 213 12.63 -3.29 -8.89
CA LEU A 213 13.19 -4.60 -8.58
C LEU A 213 12.80 -5.64 -9.64
N VAL A 214 11.51 -5.70 -10.00
CA VAL A 214 10.98 -6.62 -11.01
C VAL A 214 11.62 -6.35 -12.38
N LYS A 215 11.75 -5.07 -12.78
CA LYS A 215 12.39 -4.69 -14.04
C LYS A 215 13.85 -5.14 -14.07
N GLN A 216 14.63 -4.81 -13.03
CA GLN A 216 16.04 -5.20 -12.94
C GLN A 216 16.22 -6.72 -13.05
N ALA A 217 15.45 -7.50 -12.29
CA ALA A 217 15.51 -8.96 -12.31
C ALA A 217 15.16 -9.54 -13.70
N THR A 218 14.12 -8.98 -14.34
CA THR A 218 13.69 -9.38 -15.68
C THR A 218 14.76 -9.06 -16.74
N ASP A 219 15.37 -7.88 -16.67
CA ASP A 219 16.39 -7.44 -17.62
C ASP A 219 17.70 -8.23 -17.46
N GLN A 220 18.10 -8.56 -16.23
CA GLN A 220 19.24 -9.46 -15.96
C GLN A 220 19.02 -10.84 -16.59
N ALA A 221 17.85 -11.45 -16.37
CA ALA A 221 17.54 -12.77 -16.95
C ALA A 221 17.55 -12.75 -18.49
N LYS A 222 16.98 -11.70 -19.12
CA LYS A 222 17.03 -11.53 -20.59
C LYS A 222 18.46 -11.37 -21.14
N ALA A 223 19.35 -10.79 -20.34
CA ALA A 223 20.76 -10.62 -20.68
C ALA A 223 21.61 -11.88 -20.41
N GLY A 224 20.99 -13.03 -20.11
CA GLY A 224 21.70 -14.27 -19.77
C GLY A 224 22.27 -14.30 -18.36
N LYS A 225 21.91 -13.35 -17.49
CA LYS A 225 22.37 -13.24 -16.10
C LYS A 225 21.29 -13.68 -15.12
N GLY A 226 20.61 -14.78 -15.44
CA GLY A 226 19.56 -15.35 -14.61
C GLY A 226 20.07 -15.77 -13.23
N ASP A 227 21.22 -16.46 -13.20
CA ASP A 227 21.85 -16.92 -11.96
C ASP A 227 22.19 -15.76 -11.01
N GLU A 228 22.76 -14.67 -11.53
CA GLU A 228 23.08 -13.47 -10.75
C GLU A 228 21.81 -12.85 -10.13
N ALA A 229 20.72 -12.79 -10.91
CA ALA A 229 19.45 -12.27 -10.43
C ALA A 229 18.83 -13.17 -9.36
N GLU A 230 18.86 -14.49 -9.56
CA GLU A 230 18.38 -15.48 -8.60
C GLU A 230 19.17 -15.40 -7.29
N GLN A 231 20.51 -15.44 -7.35
CA GLN A 231 21.36 -15.39 -6.16
C GLN A 231 21.09 -14.13 -5.34
N ARG A 232 20.99 -12.97 -6.00
CA ARG A 232 20.66 -11.70 -5.33
C ARG A 232 19.30 -11.77 -4.64
N LEU A 233 18.25 -12.20 -5.35
CA LEU A 233 16.89 -12.22 -4.82
C LEU A 233 16.67 -13.29 -3.75
N LYS A 234 17.30 -14.47 -3.87
CA LYS A 234 17.31 -15.47 -2.81
C LYS A 234 18.07 -14.99 -1.58
N GLY A 235 19.18 -14.28 -1.78
CA GLY A 235 19.89 -13.58 -0.70
C GLY A 235 18.99 -12.57 0.02
N MET A 236 18.16 -11.83 -0.72
CA MET A 236 17.15 -10.97 -0.12
C MET A 236 16.09 -11.79 0.66
N LEU A 237 15.55 -12.87 0.11
CA LEU A 237 14.55 -13.71 0.83
C LEU A 237 15.09 -14.35 2.11
N ALA A 238 16.40 -14.59 2.20
CA ALA A 238 17.04 -15.09 3.41
C ALA A 238 17.06 -14.06 4.54
N ASN A 239 16.91 -12.76 4.23
CA ASN A 239 16.79 -11.73 5.25
C ASN A 239 15.37 -11.72 5.84
N VAL A 240 15.27 -12.12 7.11
CA VAL A 240 14.02 -12.23 7.87
C VAL A 240 13.41 -10.87 8.23
N ALA A 241 14.15 -9.78 8.08
CA ALA A 241 13.67 -8.46 8.43
C ALA A 241 12.68 -7.85 7.43
N TYR A 242 12.62 -8.38 6.19
CA TYR A 242 11.68 -7.91 5.18
C TYR A 242 10.24 -8.24 5.55
N THR A 243 9.34 -7.27 5.35
CA THR A 243 7.90 -7.44 5.60
C THR A 243 7.29 -8.45 4.61
N PRO A 244 6.10 -9.02 4.91
CA PRO A 244 5.39 -9.90 3.97
C PRO A 244 5.18 -9.25 2.59
N GLU A 245 4.85 -7.96 2.54
CA GLU A 245 4.72 -7.21 1.29
C GLU A 245 6.06 -7.17 0.51
N GLN A 246 7.18 -6.86 1.18
CA GLN A 246 8.50 -6.84 0.55
C GLN A 246 8.93 -8.23 0.05
N ARG A 247 8.65 -9.28 0.83
CA ARG A 247 8.89 -10.68 0.44
C ARG A 247 8.06 -11.07 -0.76
N CYS A 248 6.80 -10.65 -0.81
CA CYS A 248 5.93 -10.80 -1.96
C CYS A 248 6.54 -10.14 -3.22
N VAL A 249 7.07 -8.92 -3.10
CA VAL A 249 7.77 -8.24 -4.21
C VAL A 249 8.99 -9.03 -4.68
N ILE A 250 9.80 -9.59 -3.77
CA ILE A 250 10.96 -10.40 -4.12
C ILE A 250 10.54 -11.67 -4.88
N HIS A 251 9.49 -12.36 -4.43
CA HIS A 251 8.93 -13.52 -5.13
C HIS A 251 8.39 -13.16 -6.52
N LEU A 252 7.70 -12.04 -6.67
CA LEU A 252 7.23 -11.56 -7.97
C LEU A 252 8.41 -11.28 -8.92
N ALA A 253 9.50 -10.71 -8.40
CA ALA A 253 10.73 -10.47 -9.15
C ALA A 253 11.42 -11.78 -9.58
N LEU A 254 11.54 -12.76 -8.67
CA LEU A 254 12.06 -14.10 -8.99
C LEU A 254 11.23 -14.79 -10.08
N GLY A 255 9.90 -14.82 -9.92
CA GLY A 255 9.01 -15.39 -10.93
C GLY A 255 9.17 -14.73 -12.30
N SER A 256 9.35 -13.40 -12.31
CA SER A 256 9.55 -12.63 -13.54
C SER A 256 10.90 -12.92 -14.21
N ALA A 257 11.97 -13.09 -13.42
CA ALA A 257 13.29 -13.47 -13.90
C ALA A 257 13.27 -14.88 -14.50
N TYR A 258 12.79 -15.89 -13.75
CA TYR A 258 12.72 -17.27 -14.23
C TYR A 258 11.88 -17.43 -15.50
N ARG A 259 10.78 -16.69 -15.63
CA ARG A 259 9.97 -16.72 -16.87
C ARG A 259 10.76 -16.28 -18.11
N ARG A 260 11.81 -15.46 -17.94
CA ARG A 260 12.69 -15.00 -19.02
C ARG A 260 14.01 -15.76 -19.11
N TRP A 261 14.21 -16.74 -18.23
CA TRP A 261 15.38 -17.58 -18.20
C TRP A 261 15.01 -18.96 -18.74
N GLU A 262 15.59 -19.31 -19.89
CA GLU A 262 15.31 -20.59 -20.55
C GLU A 262 15.48 -21.79 -19.61
N GLY A 263 14.56 -22.74 -19.67
CA GLY A 263 14.56 -23.95 -18.82
C GLY A 263 13.95 -23.77 -17.42
N HIS A 264 13.54 -22.56 -17.00
CA HIS A 264 13.13 -22.29 -15.61
C HIS A 264 11.63 -21.96 -15.43
N ALA A 265 10.79 -22.41 -16.37
CA ALA A 265 9.37 -22.07 -16.36
C ALA A 265 8.63 -22.59 -15.10
N GLU A 266 9.01 -23.74 -14.56
CA GLU A 266 8.38 -24.30 -13.37
C GLU A 266 8.67 -23.46 -12.12
N GLN A 267 9.92 -23.03 -11.94
CA GLN A 267 10.36 -22.14 -10.87
C GLN A 267 9.62 -20.80 -10.92
N ALA A 268 9.34 -20.29 -12.12
CA ALA A 268 8.54 -19.09 -12.28
C ALA A 268 7.14 -19.26 -11.66
N GLY A 269 6.47 -20.37 -11.94
CA GLY A 269 5.17 -20.72 -11.37
C GLY A 269 5.20 -20.81 -9.84
N VAL A 270 6.23 -21.48 -9.28
CA VAL A 270 6.41 -21.60 -7.82
C VAL A 270 6.48 -20.22 -7.15
N HIS A 271 7.27 -19.30 -7.69
CA HIS A 271 7.44 -17.99 -7.09
C HIS A 271 6.24 -17.05 -7.31
N PHE A 272 5.56 -17.12 -8.45
CA PHE A 272 4.31 -16.39 -8.62
C PHE A 272 3.22 -16.85 -7.64
N ARG A 273 3.11 -18.18 -7.41
CA ARG A 273 2.23 -18.74 -6.39
C ARG A 273 2.66 -18.31 -4.97
N SER A 274 3.96 -18.28 -4.70
CA SER A 274 4.49 -17.87 -3.38
C SER A 274 4.22 -16.40 -3.09
N ALA A 275 4.36 -15.50 -4.08
CA ALA A 275 4.00 -14.10 -3.94
C ALA A 275 2.53 -13.92 -3.50
N GLY A 276 1.61 -14.67 -4.12
CA GLY A 276 0.19 -14.66 -3.75
C GLY A 276 -0.10 -15.18 -2.34
N LYS A 277 0.78 -16.00 -1.76
CA LYS A 277 0.62 -16.54 -0.40
C LYS A 277 1.20 -15.61 0.68
N GLU A 278 2.29 -14.92 0.39
CA GLU A 278 2.99 -14.04 1.35
C GLU A 278 2.14 -12.82 1.71
N ASP A 279 1.53 -12.16 0.72
CA ASP A 279 0.55 -11.09 0.94
C ASP A 279 -0.51 -11.08 -0.16
N PRO A 280 -1.62 -11.83 0.00
CA PRO A 280 -2.64 -12.01 -1.04
C PRO A 280 -3.38 -10.73 -1.43
N THR A 281 -3.36 -9.71 -0.57
CA THR A 281 -4.09 -8.45 -0.77
C THR A 281 -3.24 -7.35 -1.39
N SER A 282 -1.91 -7.45 -1.26
CA SER A 282 -1.00 -6.51 -1.91
C SER A 282 -1.12 -6.54 -3.43
N ILE A 283 -0.76 -5.42 -4.06
CA ILE A 283 -0.68 -5.29 -5.53
C ILE A 283 0.19 -6.42 -6.12
N CYS A 284 1.31 -6.74 -5.47
CA CYS A 284 2.24 -7.76 -5.93
C CYS A 284 1.70 -9.18 -5.73
N GLY A 285 0.94 -9.44 -4.67
CA GLY A 285 0.32 -10.74 -4.42
C GLY A 285 -0.79 -11.03 -5.41
N VAL A 286 -1.66 -10.06 -5.66
CA VAL A 286 -2.69 -10.14 -6.71
C VAL A 286 -2.06 -10.36 -8.07
N ALA A 287 -1.01 -9.61 -8.40
CA ALA A 287 -0.27 -9.78 -9.66
C ALA A 287 0.38 -11.16 -9.77
N GLY A 288 1.00 -11.65 -8.68
CA GLY A 288 1.60 -12.98 -8.58
C GLY A 288 0.59 -14.08 -8.81
N THR A 289 -0.52 -14.08 -8.06
CA THR A 289 -1.62 -15.04 -8.24
C THR A 289 -2.15 -15.02 -9.66
N ARG A 290 -2.40 -13.84 -10.24
CA ARG A 290 -2.91 -13.73 -11.62
C ARG A 290 -1.91 -14.26 -12.66
N LEU A 291 -0.61 -13.98 -12.48
CA LEU A 291 0.44 -14.52 -13.36
C LEU A 291 0.56 -16.03 -13.22
N TYR A 292 0.50 -16.55 -11.99
CA TYR A 292 0.46 -17.98 -11.72
C TYR A 292 -0.72 -18.64 -12.43
N LEU A 293 -1.95 -18.18 -12.16
CA LEU A 293 -3.18 -18.75 -12.74
C LEU A 293 -3.28 -18.57 -14.25
N SER A 294 -2.68 -17.53 -14.84
CA SER A 294 -2.74 -17.32 -16.29
C SER A 294 -1.73 -18.18 -17.05
N LEU A 295 -0.55 -18.42 -16.49
CA LEU A 295 0.57 -19.05 -17.21
C LEU A 295 0.86 -20.49 -16.76
N TYR A 296 0.68 -20.80 -15.47
CA TYR A 296 1.21 -22.03 -14.86
C TYR A 296 0.16 -22.89 -14.14
N GLY A 297 -0.82 -22.28 -13.48
CA GLY A 297 -1.80 -22.99 -12.65
C GLY A 297 -2.84 -23.81 -13.43
N GLY A 298 -3.65 -24.59 -12.72
CA GLY A 298 -4.85 -25.22 -13.29
C GLY A 298 -5.93 -24.20 -13.71
N PRO A 299 -7.11 -24.68 -14.13
CA PRO A 299 -8.29 -23.85 -14.28
C PRO A 299 -8.67 -23.15 -12.97
N SER A 300 -9.37 -22.04 -13.10
CA SER A 300 -9.72 -21.16 -11.98
C SER A 300 -11.09 -20.53 -12.19
N LEU A 301 -11.72 -20.08 -11.11
CA LEU A 301 -12.92 -19.26 -11.13
C LEU A 301 -12.61 -17.87 -11.74
N SER A 302 -11.47 -17.28 -11.38
CA SER A 302 -11.10 -15.94 -11.83
C SER A 302 -10.72 -15.84 -13.30
N LEU A 303 -10.06 -16.85 -13.87
CA LEU A 303 -9.60 -16.85 -15.28
C LEU A 303 -10.24 -17.95 -16.14
N GLY A 304 -11.06 -18.80 -15.57
CA GLY A 304 -11.66 -19.93 -16.26
C GLY A 304 -10.63 -20.98 -16.66
N TRP A 305 -10.82 -21.56 -17.85
CA TRP A 305 -9.85 -22.46 -18.48
C TRP A 305 -9.44 -21.97 -19.87
N SER A 306 -8.30 -22.45 -20.34
CA SER A 306 -7.74 -22.12 -21.65
C SER A 306 -7.10 -23.34 -22.32
N LYS A 307 -6.63 -23.15 -23.56
CA LYS A 307 -6.07 -24.23 -24.38
C LYS A 307 -4.85 -24.91 -23.77
N ARG A 308 -4.16 -24.26 -22.82
CA ARG A 308 -3.00 -24.82 -22.13
C ARG A 308 -3.40 -25.88 -21.09
N HIS A 309 -4.65 -25.87 -20.63
CA HIS A 309 -5.13 -26.82 -19.64
C HIS A 309 -5.42 -28.16 -20.33
N PRO A 310 -4.76 -29.25 -19.91
CA PRO A 310 -4.90 -30.54 -20.58
C PRO A 310 -6.32 -31.08 -20.43
N VAL A 311 -6.88 -31.57 -21.53
CA VAL A 311 -8.17 -32.27 -21.55
C VAL A 311 -7.89 -33.71 -21.95
N LYS A 312 -7.81 -34.61 -20.97
CA LYS A 312 -7.56 -36.04 -21.18
C LYS A 312 -8.69 -36.87 -20.58
N ALA A 313 -9.06 -37.96 -21.24
CA ALA A 313 -10.06 -38.88 -20.70
C ALA A 313 -9.57 -39.51 -19.39
N GLY A 314 -10.46 -39.63 -18.41
CA GLY A 314 -10.13 -40.19 -17.09
C GLY A 314 -9.27 -39.28 -16.21
N THR A 315 -9.19 -37.98 -16.52
CA THR A 315 -8.47 -37.00 -15.69
C THR A 315 -9.42 -36.01 -15.04
N TYR A 316 -8.90 -35.13 -14.19
CA TYR A 316 -9.68 -34.08 -13.56
C TYR A 316 -8.92 -32.75 -13.58
N TRP A 317 -9.69 -31.67 -13.56
CA TRP A 317 -9.19 -30.34 -13.23
C TRP A 317 -9.40 -30.07 -11.75
N VAL A 318 -8.38 -29.57 -11.07
CA VAL A 318 -8.52 -28.93 -9.76
C VAL A 318 -8.73 -27.44 -9.99
N ILE A 319 -9.76 -26.86 -9.39
CA ILE A 319 -10.04 -25.42 -9.49
C ILE A 319 -9.21 -24.71 -8.42
N GLU A 320 -8.15 -24.02 -8.84
CA GLU A 320 -7.05 -23.57 -7.97
C GLU A 320 -7.42 -22.47 -6.96
N ASP A 321 -8.36 -21.60 -7.33
CA ASP A 321 -8.83 -20.45 -6.54
C ASP A 321 -10.26 -20.65 -6.03
N ALA A 322 -10.72 -21.90 -5.92
CA ALA A 322 -11.97 -22.20 -5.23
C ALA A 322 -11.84 -21.86 -3.73
N PRO A 323 -12.89 -21.34 -3.08
CA PRO A 323 -12.89 -21.11 -1.63
C PRO A 323 -12.59 -22.41 -0.87
N GLN A 324 -11.69 -22.32 0.12
CA GLN A 324 -11.31 -23.47 0.94
C GLN A 324 -12.22 -23.64 2.16
N ASP A 325 -12.84 -22.55 2.61
CA ASP A 325 -13.81 -22.58 3.70
C ASP A 325 -15.22 -22.40 3.13
N LEU A 326 -16.09 -23.36 3.41
CA LEU A 326 -17.46 -23.39 2.91
C LEU A 326 -18.42 -23.60 4.07
N GLU A 327 -19.37 -22.69 4.22
CA GLU A 327 -20.49 -22.83 5.15
C GLU A 327 -21.52 -23.87 4.64
N PRO A 328 -22.39 -24.42 5.50
CA PRO A 328 -23.51 -25.22 5.04
C PRO A 328 -24.38 -24.46 4.02
N GLY A 329 -24.82 -25.14 2.97
CA GLY A 329 -25.64 -24.55 1.92
C GLY A 329 -25.56 -25.25 0.57
N SER A 330 -26.20 -24.66 -0.45
CA SER A 330 -26.30 -25.22 -1.79
C SER A 330 -25.47 -24.42 -2.78
N TYR A 331 -24.27 -24.87 -3.09
CA TYR A 331 -23.38 -24.15 -3.99
C TYR A 331 -23.54 -24.60 -5.44
N ARG A 332 -23.38 -23.66 -6.38
CA ARG A 332 -23.47 -23.89 -7.81
C ARG A 332 -22.13 -23.64 -8.49
N LEU A 333 -21.55 -24.68 -9.08
CA LEU A 333 -20.47 -24.55 -10.06
C LEU A 333 -21.07 -24.48 -11.46
N ARG A 334 -20.83 -23.38 -12.16
CA ARG A 334 -21.19 -23.22 -13.57
C ARG A 334 -19.94 -23.16 -14.43
N LEU A 335 -19.90 -23.97 -15.48
CA LEU A 335 -18.89 -23.88 -16.54
C LEU A 335 -19.57 -23.37 -17.80
N ASN A 336 -18.96 -22.39 -18.45
CA ASN A 336 -19.46 -21.83 -19.71
C ASN A 336 -18.34 -21.76 -20.74
N ARG A 337 -18.47 -22.52 -21.81
CA ARG A 337 -17.48 -22.60 -22.87
C ARG A 337 -17.61 -21.43 -23.83
N THR A 338 -16.50 -20.73 -24.07
CA THR A 338 -16.44 -19.58 -24.98
C THR A 338 -15.87 -19.96 -26.35
N THR A 339 -14.82 -20.79 -26.40
CA THR A 339 -14.21 -21.26 -27.66
C THR A 339 -13.82 -22.75 -27.60
N GLY A 340 -13.51 -23.35 -28.76
CA GLY A 340 -13.25 -24.79 -28.93
C GLY A 340 -14.46 -25.55 -29.49
N LYS A 341 -14.27 -26.78 -30.00
CA LYS A 341 -15.39 -27.52 -30.62
C LYS A 341 -16.17 -28.34 -29.60
N LYS A 342 -15.51 -29.01 -28.65
CA LYS A 342 -16.17 -29.79 -27.58
C LYS A 342 -15.34 -29.91 -26.29
N LEU A 343 -16.01 -30.01 -25.14
CA LEU A 343 -15.43 -30.45 -23.86
C LEU A 343 -16.38 -31.48 -23.23
N ILE A 344 -15.88 -32.66 -22.86
CA ILE A 344 -16.68 -33.75 -22.29
C ILE A 344 -16.36 -33.87 -20.80
N ILE A 345 -17.39 -33.73 -19.97
CA ILE A 345 -17.33 -33.76 -18.52
C ILE A 345 -18.17 -34.94 -18.04
N THR A 346 -17.68 -35.69 -17.06
CA THR A 346 -18.42 -36.82 -16.46
C THR A 346 -19.02 -36.49 -15.10
N GLY A 347 -18.54 -35.43 -14.46
CA GLY A 347 -19.00 -35.04 -13.14
C GLY A 347 -18.15 -33.94 -12.51
N ALA A 348 -18.44 -33.68 -11.24
CA ALA A 348 -17.67 -32.76 -10.41
C ALA A 348 -17.62 -33.28 -8.97
N GLN A 349 -16.53 -32.99 -8.26
CA GLN A 349 -16.30 -33.47 -6.90
C GLN A 349 -15.96 -32.33 -5.96
N LEU A 350 -16.49 -32.40 -4.75
CA LEU A 350 -16.06 -31.56 -3.64
C LEU A 350 -15.33 -32.45 -2.63
N LEU A 351 -14.12 -32.02 -2.28
CA LEU A 351 -13.24 -32.70 -1.35
C LEU A 351 -12.96 -31.81 -0.15
N SER A 352 -12.67 -32.42 1.00
CA SER A 352 -12.06 -31.76 2.16
C SER A 352 -10.96 -32.67 2.69
N ASP A 353 -9.80 -32.10 3.03
CA ASP A 353 -8.60 -32.85 3.44
C ASP A 353 -8.21 -33.99 2.49
N GLY A 354 -8.42 -33.77 1.19
CA GLY A 354 -8.14 -34.74 0.13
C GLY A 354 -9.13 -35.91 0.01
N LYS A 355 -10.15 -35.98 0.88
CA LYS A 355 -11.21 -36.99 0.82
C LYS A 355 -12.41 -36.46 0.03
N VAL A 356 -12.97 -37.28 -0.86
CA VAL A 356 -14.18 -36.93 -1.60
C VAL A 356 -15.38 -36.98 -0.66
N LEU A 357 -16.07 -35.85 -0.52
CA LEU A 357 -17.28 -35.74 0.31
C LEU A 357 -18.56 -35.74 -0.53
N ILE A 358 -18.51 -35.08 -1.70
CA ILE A 358 -19.63 -35.01 -2.64
C ILE A 358 -19.10 -35.39 -4.02
N ASP A 359 -19.72 -36.39 -4.64
CA ASP A 359 -19.41 -36.86 -5.99
C ASP A 359 -20.66 -36.74 -6.87
N LEU A 360 -20.63 -35.81 -7.81
CA LEU A 360 -21.73 -35.53 -8.72
C LEU A 360 -21.44 -36.18 -10.07
N VAL A 361 -22.04 -37.34 -10.33
CA VAL A 361 -21.93 -38.04 -11.62
C VAL A 361 -22.98 -37.48 -12.58
N GLN A 362 -22.57 -36.49 -13.37
CA GLN A 362 -23.42 -35.85 -14.37
C GLN A 362 -22.62 -35.64 -15.66
N ALA A 363 -22.90 -36.48 -16.65
CA ALA A 363 -22.26 -36.39 -17.95
C ALA A 363 -22.79 -35.19 -18.75
N ALA A 364 -21.88 -34.35 -19.24
CA ALA A 364 -22.21 -33.19 -20.06
C ALA A 364 -21.19 -33.03 -21.19
N THR A 365 -21.65 -32.62 -22.36
CA THR A 365 -20.78 -32.23 -23.48
C THR A 365 -21.02 -30.77 -23.84
N LEU A 366 -20.04 -29.92 -23.54
CA LEU A 366 -20.10 -28.50 -23.87
C LEU A 366 -19.81 -28.29 -25.36
N THR A 367 -20.84 -27.93 -26.12
CA THR A 367 -20.82 -27.65 -27.56
C THR A 367 -21.15 -26.18 -27.85
N LYS A 368 -21.19 -25.76 -29.13
CA LYS A 368 -21.63 -24.39 -29.47
C LYS A 368 -23.12 -24.23 -29.21
N ALA A 369 -23.88 -25.29 -29.43
CA ALA A 369 -25.33 -25.33 -29.19
C ALA A 369 -25.68 -25.47 -27.70
N SER A 370 -24.80 -26.09 -26.91
CA SER A 370 -24.95 -26.22 -25.46
C SER A 370 -23.65 -25.84 -24.75
N PRO A 371 -23.38 -24.54 -24.55
CA PRO A 371 -22.08 -24.07 -24.05
C PRO A 371 -21.95 -24.15 -22.53
N THR A 372 -23.03 -24.40 -21.80
CA THR A 372 -23.06 -24.32 -20.33
C THR A 372 -23.40 -25.67 -19.69
N VAL A 373 -22.78 -25.97 -18.55
CA VAL A 373 -23.21 -27.01 -17.60
C VAL A 373 -23.17 -26.43 -16.18
N GLU A 374 -24.09 -26.89 -15.33
CA GLU A 374 -24.15 -26.52 -13.91
C GLU A 374 -24.12 -27.79 -13.06
N PHE A 375 -23.39 -27.72 -11.95
CA PHE A 375 -23.32 -28.73 -10.89
C PHE A 375 -23.75 -28.08 -9.58
N ILE A 376 -24.63 -28.76 -8.83
CA ILE A 376 -25.16 -28.26 -7.56
C ILE A 376 -24.64 -29.14 -6.43
N PHE A 377 -23.89 -28.53 -5.50
CA PHE A 377 -23.30 -29.17 -4.33
C PHE A 377 -24.08 -28.81 -3.08
N ALA A 378 -24.75 -29.78 -2.46
CA ALA A 378 -25.37 -29.61 -1.17
C ALA A 378 -24.33 -29.91 -0.07
N VAL A 379 -23.81 -28.86 0.57
CA VAL A 379 -22.83 -28.91 1.64
C VAL A 379 -23.58 -28.99 2.98
N PRO A 380 -23.60 -30.15 3.67
CA PRO A 380 -24.43 -30.36 4.85
C PRO A 380 -23.86 -29.73 6.14
N GLU A 381 -22.53 -29.58 6.20
CA GLU A 381 -21.79 -29.06 7.33
C GLU A 381 -20.64 -28.17 6.84
N ALA A 382 -20.11 -27.31 7.71
CA ALA A 382 -19.02 -26.43 7.34
C ALA A 382 -17.77 -27.24 6.97
N LEU A 383 -17.14 -26.88 5.85
CA LEU A 383 -15.91 -27.52 5.37
C LEU A 383 -14.75 -26.53 5.49
N THR A 384 -13.59 -27.06 5.86
CA THR A 384 -12.29 -26.38 5.76
C THR A 384 -11.41 -27.14 4.79
N HIS A 385 -10.40 -26.46 4.23
CA HIS A 385 -9.48 -27.05 3.24
C HIS A 385 -10.19 -27.71 2.05
N ALA A 386 -11.33 -27.14 1.64
CA ALA A 386 -12.13 -27.65 0.55
C ALA A 386 -11.38 -27.54 -0.80
N SER A 387 -11.60 -28.52 -1.68
CA SER A 387 -11.06 -28.53 -3.03
C SER A 387 -12.14 -28.97 -4.02
N LEU A 388 -12.25 -28.23 -5.13
CA LEU A 388 -13.23 -28.49 -6.17
C LEU A 388 -12.56 -29.13 -7.38
N ARG A 389 -13.13 -30.24 -7.87
CA ARG A 389 -12.65 -30.93 -9.08
C ARG A 389 -13.73 -31.05 -10.14
N VAL A 390 -13.33 -30.98 -11.41
CA VAL A 390 -14.18 -31.28 -12.57
C VAL A 390 -13.61 -32.51 -13.27
N LEU A 391 -14.43 -33.55 -13.41
CA LEU A 391 -14.04 -34.85 -13.99
C LEU A 391 -14.19 -34.82 -15.51
N LEU A 392 -13.14 -35.19 -16.23
CA LEU A 392 -13.05 -35.05 -17.68
C LEU A 392 -13.07 -36.41 -18.38
N ASN A 393 -13.72 -36.43 -19.54
CA ASN A 393 -13.73 -37.58 -20.44
C ASN A 393 -13.27 -37.22 -21.86
N GLY A 394 -12.34 -36.27 -21.96
CA GLY A 394 -11.75 -35.83 -23.22
C GLY A 394 -12.49 -34.66 -23.87
N GLY A 395 -12.11 -34.37 -25.12
CA GLY A 395 -12.57 -33.19 -25.85
C GLY A 395 -11.41 -32.44 -26.49
N ASP A 396 -11.67 -31.21 -26.92
CA ASP A 396 -10.67 -30.33 -27.49
C ASP A 396 -10.16 -29.34 -26.44
N THR A 397 -8.91 -28.92 -26.60
CA THR A 397 -8.36 -27.78 -25.87
C THR A 397 -9.10 -26.50 -26.29
N GLY A 398 -10.02 -26.04 -25.44
CA GLY A 398 -10.85 -24.85 -25.65
C GLY A 398 -10.62 -23.77 -24.60
N THR A 399 -11.49 -22.77 -24.57
CA THR A 399 -11.53 -21.75 -23.51
C THR A 399 -12.92 -21.66 -22.93
N GLY A 400 -13.02 -21.22 -21.68
CA GLY A 400 -14.30 -20.92 -21.07
C GLY A 400 -14.16 -20.31 -19.69
N THR A 401 -15.27 -19.89 -19.13
CA THR A 401 -15.38 -19.24 -17.83
C THR A 401 -15.98 -20.19 -16.80
N MET A 402 -15.64 -19.98 -15.53
CA MET A 402 -16.20 -20.73 -14.41
C MET A 402 -16.77 -19.76 -13.39
N SER A 403 -17.84 -20.12 -12.70
CA SER A 403 -18.36 -19.35 -11.57
C SER A 403 -18.82 -20.27 -10.46
N TRP A 404 -18.57 -19.86 -9.23
CA TRP A 404 -18.98 -20.54 -8.00
C TRP A 404 -19.85 -19.58 -7.18
N MET A 405 -21.08 -19.99 -6.87
CA MET A 405 -22.05 -19.16 -6.14
C MET A 405 -22.70 -19.99 -5.04
N LYS A 406 -22.93 -19.41 -3.86
CA LYS A 406 -23.73 -20.02 -2.79
C LYS A 406 -25.22 -19.85 -3.07
#